data_AF-A0A822IS33-F1
#
_entry.id   AF-A0A822IS33-F1
#
_cell.length_a   1.000
_cell.length_b   1.000
_cell.length_c   1.000
_cell.angle_alpha   90.00
_cell.angle_beta   90.00
_cell.angle_gamma   90.00
#
_symmetry.space_group_name_H-M   'P 1'
#
loop_
_entity.id
_entity.type
_entity.pdbx_description
1 polymer ?
#
loop_
_entity_poly.entity_id
_entity_poly.type
_entity_poly.pdbx_seq_one_letter_code
_entity_poly.pdbx_strand_id
1 'polypeptide(L)'
;MDYVTGITASGGSWTPAFVVRSNINDCGCCGKCFKICGRGVFEYIDHPNADDLCGAKVMTVAHPGNCIGCGACARRCPKKNIVCEPKVMFGVREGSEVT
;
A
#
# COMPACT_ATOMS: atom_id res chain seq x y z
N MET A 1 -10.64 -15.44 13.91
CA MET A 1 -10.51 -14.08 13.35
C MET A 1 -10.18 -14.28 11.90
N ASP A 2 -11.17 -14.10 11.04
CA ASP A 2 -11.03 -14.48 9.64
C ASP A 2 -10.48 -13.29 8.86
N TYR A 3 -9.56 -13.55 7.94
CA TYR A 3 -8.97 -12.51 7.09
C TYR A 3 -9.63 -12.50 5.72
N VAL A 4 -9.59 -11.36 5.04
CA VAL A 4 -9.90 -11.29 3.62
C VAL A 4 -8.97 -12.27 2.90
N THR A 5 -9.55 -13.12 2.05
CA THR A 5 -8.81 -14.06 1.21
C THR A 5 -9.18 -13.87 -0.26
N GLY A 6 -8.29 -14.30 -1.15
CA GLY A 6 -8.53 -14.40 -2.58
C GLY A 6 -8.06 -15.76 -3.10
N ILE A 7 -8.31 -16.01 -4.38
CA ILE A 7 -7.89 -17.22 -5.08
C ILE A 7 -6.78 -16.84 -6.07
N THR A 8 -5.68 -17.58 -6.06
CA THR A 8 -4.58 -17.41 -7.02
C THR A 8 -4.98 -17.96 -8.39
N ALA A 9 -4.22 -17.63 -9.44
CA ALA A 9 -4.45 -18.18 -10.77
C ALA A 9 -4.37 -19.73 -10.81
N SER A 10 -3.68 -20.36 -9.86
CA SER A 10 -3.60 -21.81 -9.72
C SER A 10 -4.72 -22.42 -8.86
N GLY A 11 -5.69 -21.63 -8.40
CA GLY A 11 -6.79 -22.08 -7.54
C GLY A 11 -6.46 -22.16 -6.04
N GLY A 12 -5.26 -21.74 -5.62
CA GLY A 12 -4.87 -21.75 -4.20
C GLY A 12 -5.44 -20.56 -3.43
N SER A 13 -5.59 -20.69 -2.10
CA SER A 13 -5.97 -19.55 -1.26
C SER A 13 -4.78 -18.61 -1.04
N TRP A 14 -5.06 -17.31 -0.96
CA TRP A 14 -4.08 -16.28 -0.67
C TRP A 14 -4.68 -15.20 0.25
N THR A 15 -3.91 -14.79 1.26
CA THR A 15 -4.28 -13.70 2.16
C THR A 15 -3.58 -12.40 1.73
N PRO A 16 -4.28 -11.42 1.13
CA PRO A 16 -3.71 -10.11 0.80
C PRO A 16 -3.24 -9.32 2.03
N ALA A 17 -2.20 -8.53 1.86
CA ALA A 17 -1.65 -7.61 2.86
C ALA A 17 -1.65 -6.16 2.33
N PHE A 18 -2.55 -5.34 2.88
CA PHE A 18 -2.86 -3.98 2.45
C PHE A 18 -1.94 -2.95 3.09
N VAL A 19 -1.61 -1.88 2.37
CA VAL A 19 -0.80 -0.80 2.94
C VAL A 19 -1.56 -0.15 4.09
N VAL A 20 -0.98 -0.19 5.29
CA VAL A 20 -1.53 0.41 6.52
C VAL A 20 -0.66 1.55 7.04
N ARG A 21 0.62 1.57 6.69
CA ARG A 21 1.56 2.61 7.13
C ARG A 21 2.61 2.93 6.08
N SER A 22 2.92 4.22 5.94
CA SER A 22 4.11 4.74 5.28
C SER A 22 4.48 6.07 5.93
N ASN A 23 5.76 6.30 6.24
CA ASN A 23 6.24 7.57 6.80
C ASN A 23 7.04 8.36 5.76
N ILE A 24 6.58 9.54 5.35
CA ILE A 24 7.30 10.34 4.37
C ILE A 24 8.69 10.78 4.84
N ASN A 25 8.90 10.93 6.15
CA ASN A 25 10.18 11.35 6.73
C ASN A 25 11.26 10.25 6.65
N ASP A 26 10.86 8.98 6.55
CA ASP A 26 11.78 7.83 6.39
C ASP A 26 11.92 7.41 4.92
N CYS A 27 11.44 8.24 3.99
CA CYS A 27 11.42 7.94 2.57
C CYS A 27 12.77 8.25 1.92
N GLY A 28 13.43 7.25 1.34
CA GLY A 28 14.69 7.43 0.60
C GLY A 28 14.50 7.76 -0.88
N CYS A 29 13.45 8.51 -1.26
CA CYS A 29 13.08 9.01 -2.61
C CYS A 29 13.36 8.10 -3.84
N CYS A 30 13.41 6.77 -3.65
CA CYS A 30 13.84 5.85 -4.71
C CYS A 30 12.77 5.54 -5.78
N GLY A 31 11.52 5.99 -5.59
CA GLY A 31 10.40 5.77 -6.52
C GLY A 31 9.97 4.31 -6.70
N LYS A 32 10.56 3.34 -6.00
CA LYS A 32 10.32 1.92 -6.26
C LYS A 32 8.89 1.48 -5.91
N CYS A 33 8.29 2.02 -4.85
CA CYS A 33 6.91 1.74 -4.48
C CYS A 33 5.91 2.27 -5.51
N PHE A 34 6.16 3.46 -6.06
CA PHE A 34 5.40 4.03 -7.16
C PHE A 34 5.48 3.15 -8.42
N LYS A 35 6.71 2.88 -8.88
CA LYS A 35 6.94 2.11 -10.13
C LYS A 35 6.40 0.68 -10.08
N ILE A 36 6.49 0.01 -8.93
CA ILE A 36 6.00 -1.38 -8.81
C ILE A 36 4.48 -1.46 -8.64
N CYS A 37 3.84 -0.36 -8.23
CA CYS A 37 2.41 -0.34 -8.00
C CYS A 37 1.65 -0.04 -9.29
N GLY A 38 1.27 -1.10 -10.03
CA GLY A 38 0.40 -0.97 -11.21
C GLY A 38 -1.04 -0.55 -10.93
N ARG A 39 -1.36 -0.17 -9.68
CA ARG A 39 -2.71 0.25 -9.23
C ARG A 39 -2.78 1.74 -8.89
N GLY A 40 -1.68 2.48 -9.01
CA GLY A 40 -1.66 3.92 -8.72
C GLY A 40 -1.95 4.25 -7.26
N VAL A 41 -1.51 3.42 -6.30
CA VAL A 41 -1.72 3.69 -4.86
C VAL A 41 -0.84 4.84 -4.35
N PHE A 42 0.32 5.05 -4.99
CA PHE A 42 1.32 6.02 -4.56
C PHE A 42 1.41 7.21 -5.52
N GLU A 43 1.80 8.37 -4.99
CA GLU A 43 2.11 9.58 -5.77
C GLU A 43 3.38 10.26 -5.25
N TYR A 44 3.95 11.13 -6.07
CA TYR A 44 5.04 12.03 -5.70
C TYR A 44 4.49 13.31 -5.11
N ILE A 45 4.95 13.67 -3.91
CA ILE A 45 4.68 14.96 -3.29
C ILE A 45 6.01 15.63 -2.94
N ASP A 46 6.02 16.95 -2.83
CA ASP A 46 7.16 17.66 -2.26
C ASP A 46 7.20 17.41 -0.75
N HIS A 47 8.38 17.10 -0.22
CA HIS A 47 8.54 16.92 1.22
C HIS A 47 8.52 18.28 1.92
N PRO A 48 7.78 18.44 3.03
CA PRO A 48 7.71 19.72 3.75
C PRO A 48 9.07 20.18 4.29
N ASN A 49 9.97 19.23 4.57
CA ASN A 49 11.36 19.49 4.96
C ASN A 49 12.29 18.97 3.86
N ALA A 50 12.42 19.74 2.77
CA ALA A 50 13.12 19.29 1.55
C ALA A 50 14.66 19.21 1.70
N ASP A 51 15.21 19.90 2.70
CA ASP A 51 16.66 20.14 2.82
C ASP A 51 17.47 18.88 3.18
N ASP A 52 16.83 17.90 3.84
CA ASP A 52 17.48 16.69 4.37
C ASP A 52 17.11 15.39 3.64
N LEU A 53 16.29 15.47 2.57
CA LEU A 53 15.84 14.30 1.83
C LEU A 53 16.38 14.25 0.41
N CYS A 54 16.60 13.03 -0.09
CA CYS A 54 17.41 12.75 -1.27
C CYS A 54 16.69 13.10 -2.61
N GLY A 55 16.42 14.39 -2.80
CA GLY A 55 15.60 14.95 -3.85
C GLY A 55 14.24 15.29 -3.27
N ALA A 56 13.85 16.57 -3.35
CA ALA A 56 12.69 17.18 -2.72
C ALA A 56 11.33 16.44 -2.83
N LYS A 57 11.23 15.37 -3.63
CA LYS A 57 10.02 14.58 -3.85
C LYS A 57 10.05 13.23 -3.14
N VAL A 58 9.08 13.01 -2.26
CA VAL A 58 8.85 11.74 -1.55
C VAL A 58 7.61 11.03 -2.08
N MET A 59 7.51 9.73 -1.80
CA MET A 59 6.31 8.95 -2.13
C MET A 59 5.37 8.86 -0.93
N THR A 60 4.10 9.20 -1.16
CA THR A 60 3.00 9.03 -0.19
C THR A 60 1.95 8.06 -0.73
N VAL A 61 1.08 7.55 0.15
CA VAL A 61 -0.10 6.75 -0.21
C VAL A 61 -1.23 7.73 -0.52
N ALA A 62 -1.50 7.96 -1.81
CA ALA A 62 -2.53 8.89 -2.27
C ALA A 62 -3.89 8.21 -2.47
N HIS A 63 -3.90 6.99 -3.02
CA HIS A 63 -5.12 6.26 -3.37
C HIS A 63 -5.18 4.89 -2.68
N PRO A 64 -5.38 4.84 -1.34
CA PRO A 64 -5.37 3.60 -0.58
C PRO A 64 -6.45 2.60 -1.03
N GLY A 65 -7.58 3.09 -1.55
CA GLY A 65 -8.67 2.25 -2.08
C GLY A 65 -8.28 1.38 -3.28
N ASN A 66 -7.22 1.75 -4.01
CA ASN A 66 -6.71 0.96 -5.13
C ASN A 66 -5.80 -0.20 -4.69
N CYS A 67 -5.47 -0.28 -3.40
CA CYS A 67 -4.57 -1.30 -2.87
C CYS A 67 -5.25 -2.68 -2.87
N ILE A 68 -4.76 -3.60 -3.70
CA ILE A 68 -5.22 -5.00 -3.72
C ILE A 68 -4.47 -5.92 -2.74
N GLY A 69 -3.60 -5.34 -1.91
CA GLY A 69 -2.85 -6.08 -0.91
C GLY A 69 -1.76 -7.01 -1.45
N CYS A 70 -1.16 -6.72 -2.61
CA CYS A 70 -0.10 -7.57 -3.20
C CYS A 70 1.25 -7.57 -2.46
N GLY A 71 1.45 -6.66 -1.49
CA GLY A 71 2.68 -6.54 -0.69
C GLY A 71 3.96 -6.19 -1.47
N ALA A 72 3.87 -5.89 -2.77
CA ALA A 72 5.06 -5.63 -3.60
C ALA A 72 5.80 -4.34 -3.20
N CYS A 73 5.05 -3.30 -2.82
CA CYS A 73 5.62 -2.02 -2.38
C CYS A 73 6.46 -2.17 -1.11
N ALA A 74 5.98 -2.91 -0.11
CA ALA A 74 6.72 -3.21 1.12
C ALA A 74 8.01 -3.99 0.83
N ARG A 75 7.93 -5.07 0.03
CA ARG A 75 9.10 -5.88 -0.34
C ARG A 75 10.17 -5.10 -1.11
N ARG A 76 9.78 -4.14 -1.93
CA ARG A 76 10.71 -3.38 -2.78
C ARG A 76 11.28 -2.14 -2.09
N CYS A 77 10.70 -1.68 -0.98
CA CYS A 77 11.16 -0.52 -0.23
C CYS A 77 12.52 -0.79 0.43
N PRO A 78 13.64 -0.14 0.01
CA PRO A 78 14.95 -0.38 0.61
C PRO A 78 15.03 0.06 2.08
N LYS A 79 14.21 1.04 2.46
CA LYS A 79 14.11 1.58 3.83
C LYS A 79 13.15 0.78 4.72
N LYS A 80 12.45 -0.23 4.18
CA LYS A 80 11.45 -1.04 4.91
C LYS A 80 10.40 -0.20 5.67
N ASN A 81 10.06 0.95 5.11
CA ASN A 81 9.19 1.94 5.75
C ASN A 81 7.69 1.69 5.45
N ILE A 82 7.39 0.98 4.36
CA ILE A 82 6.01 0.63 4.00
C ILE A 82 5.60 -0.64 4.74
N VAL A 83 4.51 -0.56 5.49
CA VAL A 83 3.92 -1.71 6.20
C VAL A 83 2.64 -2.15 5.50
N CYS A 84 2.57 -3.44 5.22
CA CYS A 84 1.41 -4.11 4.64
C CYS A 84 0.90 -5.17 5.61
N GLU A 85 -0.40 -5.15 5.92
CA GLU A 85 -1.02 -6.06 6.88
C GLU A 85 -2.30 -6.71 6.33
N PRO A 86 -2.60 -7.97 6.69
CA PRO A 86 -3.87 -8.60 6.39
C PRO A 86 -5.05 -7.82 6.98
N LYS A 87 -6.12 -7.69 6.20
CA LYS A 87 -7.37 -7.10 6.68
C LYS A 87 -8.27 -8.20 7.24
N VAL A 88 -8.73 -8.02 8.47
CA VAL A 88 -9.74 -8.90 9.08
C VAL A 88 -11.10 -8.67 8.43
N MET A 89 -11.81 -9.76 8.14
CA MET A 89 -13.22 -9.74 7.75
C MET A 89 -14.04 -9.36 8.99
N PHE A 90 -14.24 -8.05 9.20
CA PHE A 90 -15.40 -7.63 9.99
C PHE A 90 -16.62 -7.73 9.10
N GLY A 91 -17.66 -8.41 9.59
CA GLY A 91 -18.87 -8.74 8.87
C GLY A 91 -19.30 -7.64 7.91
N VAL A 92 -19.43 -8.02 6.64
CA VAL A 92 -20.26 -7.32 5.67
C VAL A 92 -21.50 -6.87 6.44
N ARG A 93 -21.72 -5.57 6.60
CA ARG A 93 -23.05 -5.10 6.95
C ARG A 93 -23.95 -5.63 5.84
N GLU A 94 -24.82 -6.58 6.16
CA GLU A 94 -25.98 -6.88 5.34
C GLU A 94 -26.63 -5.53 4.99
N GLY A 95 -26.71 -5.20 3.69
CA GLY A 95 -27.51 -4.07 3.22
C GLY A 95 -26.78 -2.73 2.97
N SER A 96 -25.69 -2.69 2.20
CA SER A 96 -25.47 -1.49 1.37
C SER A 96 -26.37 -1.62 0.14
N GLU A 97 -27.63 -1.22 0.30
CA GLU A 97 -28.54 -0.93 -0.80
C GLU A 97 -27.80 -0.06 -1.82
N VAL A 98 -27.76 -0.56 -3.06
CA VAL A 98 -27.61 0.30 -4.23
C VAL A 98 -28.93 1.05 -4.34
N THR A 99 -28.98 2.25 -3.77
CA THR A 99 -29.91 3.31 -4.19
C THR A 99 -29.17 4.30 -5.07
#